data_AF-A0A3N0WXU9-F1
#
_entry.id   AF-A0A3N0WXU9-F1
#
_cell.length_a   1.000
_cell.length_b   1.000
_cell.length_c   1.000
_cell.angle_alpha   90.00
_cell.angle_beta   90.00
_cell.angle_gamma   90.00
#
_symmetry.space_group_name_H-M   'P 1'
#
loop_
_entity.id
_entity.type
_entity.pdbx_description
1 polymer ?
#
loop_
_entity_poly.entity_id
_entity_poly.type
_entity_poly.pdbx_seq_one_letter_code
_entity_poly.pdbx_strand_id
1 'polypeptide(L)'
;MVNQPSEKQSFVSAIFVLVKRFCNLVNVKGNLNEDQMIELSVDLYERFKCESLEDVALFFKRARSGEFAEFYRLDTTVIMKWVESYLDEKSEVFEREVINQNNIRRRQENDAVSNHVPDEKAKEYLNQLSAKLNKVGKKNSGTITADNPLFSLSAYVENLRNTVGEMPDGLLKKMAENTSKISHPEVWEILTREFELRNQKPKK
;
A
#
# COMPACT_ATOMS: atom_id res chain seq x y z
N MET A 1 -1.27 -11.60 27.35
CA MET A 1 -0.47 -10.60 28.09
C MET A 1 -1.43 -9.61 28.71
N VAL A 2 -1.67 -9.75 30.01
CA VAL A 2 -2.60 -8.92 30.78
C VAL A 2 -1.91 -7.59 31.05
N ASN A 3 -2.42 -6.51 30.47
CA ASN A 3 -1.98 -5.15 30.79
C ASN A 3 -2.21 -4.89 32.28
N GLN A 4 -1.15 -4.92 33.09
CA GLN A 4 -1.22 -4.56 34.50
C GLN A 4 -1.35 -3.03 34.62
N PRO A 5 -2.40 -2.50 35.27
CA PRO A 5 -2.52 -1.06 35.53
C PRO A 5 -1.36 -0.50 36.38
N SER A 6 -0.68 -1.36 37.14
CA SER A 6 0.52 -1.05 37.94
C SER A 6 1.71 -0.58 37.08
N GLU A 7 1.95 -1.22 35.93
CA GLU A 7 3.04 -0.86 35.02
C GLU A 7 2.81 0.51 34.39
N LYS A 8 1.55 0.85 34.09
CA LYS A 8 1.17 2.14 33.52
C LYS A 8 1.44 3.28 34.49
N GLN A 9 1.04 3.14 35.75
CA GLN A 9 1.29 4.15 36.78
C GLN A 9 2.79 4.36 37.02
N SER A 10 3.55 3.27 37.03
CA SER A 10 5.01 3.32 37.18
C SER A 10 5.67 4.04 36.01
N PHE A 11 5.22 3.79 34.78
CA PHE A 11 5.74 4.43 33.58
C PHE A 11 5.42 5.94 33.53
N VAL A 12 4.17 6.33 33.83
CA VAL A 12 3.77 7.74 33.90
C VAL A 12 4.56 8.46 35.01
N SER A 13 4.78 7.81 36.15
CA SER A 13 5.61 8.37 37.22
C SER A 13 7.06 8.58 36.78
N ALA A 14 7.63 7.65 36.00
CA ALA A 14 8.96 7.79 35.44
C ALA A 14 9.04 8.96 34.44
N ILE A 15 8.04 9.11 33.56
CA ILE A 15 7.95 10.26 32.64
C ILE A 15 7.87 11.56 33.44
N PHE A 16 7.05 11.63 34.48
CA PHE A 16 6.93 12.81 35.31
C PHE A 16 8.28 13.21 35.94
N VAL A 17 9.06 12.25 36.44
CA VAL A 17 10.41 12.52 36.96
C VAL A 17 11.34 13.05 35.87
N LEU A 18 11.24 12.53 34.64
CA LEU A 18 12.00 13.03 33.49
C LEU A 18 11.60 14.45 33.10
N VAL A 19 10.30 14.74 33.04
CA VAL A 19 9.75 16.09 32.76
C VAL A 19 10.21 17.08 33.82
N LYS A 20 10.08 16.73 35.11
CA LYS A 20 10.51 17.57 36.23
C LYS A 20 12.01 17.84 36.18
N ARG A 21 12.81 16.81 35.89
CA ARG A 21 14.26 16.95 35.70
C ARG A 21 14.59 17.85 34.50
N PHE A 22 13.87 17.72 33.40
CA PHE A 22 14.04 18.58 32.23
C PHE A 22 13.71 20.04 32.56
N CYS A 23 12.55 20.31 33.16
CA CYS A 23 12.14 21.66 33.56
C CYS A 23 13.09 22.31 34.57
N ASN A 24 13.75 21.53 35.44
CA ASN A 24 14.78 22.04 36.36
C ASN A 24 16.10 22.39 35.66
N LEU A 25 16.45 21.67 34.59
CA LEU A 25 17.68 21.90 33.83
C LEU A 25 17.56 23.08 32.87
N VAL A 26 16.34 23.37 32.42
CA VAL A 26 16.09 24.41 31.43
C VAL A 26 15.62 25.68 32.15
N ASN A 27 16.47 26.71 32.16
CA ASN A 27 16.16 27.98 32.80
C ASN A 27 15.33 28.89 31.87
N VAL A 28 14.01 28.68 31.83
CA VAL A 28 13.09 29.46 30.99
C VAL A 28 12.15 30.33 31.84
N LYS A 29 11.78 31.51 31.33
CA LYS A 29 10.74 32.35 31.94
C LYS A 29 9.37 31.67 31.79
N GLY A 30 8.73 31.37 32.92
CA GLY A 30 7.43 30.69 32.96
C GLY A 30 7.62 29.19 32.91
N ASN A 31 8.02 28.60 34.04
CA ASN A 31 8.16 27.15 34.16
C ASN A 31 6.77 26.51 34.30
N LEU A 32 6.63 25.26 33.87
CA LEU A 32 5.38 24.51 34.01
C LEU A 32 5.03 24.34 35.49
N ASN A 33 3.74 24.46 35.82
CA ASN A 33 3.23 24.08 37.14
C ASN A 33 3.24 22.55 37.31
N GLU A 34 3.22 22.06 38.55
CA GLU A 34 3.25 20.62 38.83
C GLU A 34 2.04 19.89 38.22
N ASP A 35 0.85 20.50 38.25
CA ASP A 35 -0.35 19.96 37.60
C ASP A 35 -0.17 19.83 36.08
N GLN A 36 0.45 20.83 35.44
CA GLN A 36 0.72 20.82 34.00
C GLN A 36 1.76 19.75 33.63
N MET A 37 2.73 19.51 34.51
CA MET A 37 3.71 18.43 34.34
C MET A 37 3.06 17.04 34.46
N ILE A 38 2.08 16.88 35.35
CA ILE A 38 1.31 15.63 35.49
C ILE A 38 0.49 15.38 34.21
N GLU A 39 -0.26 16.37 33.75
CA GLU A 39 -1.07 16.27 32.53
C GLU A 39 -0.20 15.96 31.31
N LEU A 40 0.92 16.69 31.14
CA LEU A 40 1.89 16.43 30.09
C LEU A 40 2.46 15.00 30.16
N SER A 41 2.68 14.46 31.37
CA SER A 41 3.21 13.09 31.51
C SER A 41 2.23 12.03 31.04
N VAL A 42 0.93 12.27 31.25
CA VAL A 42 -0.14 11.40 30.74
C VAL A 42 -0.22 11.51 29.22
N ASP A 43 -0.21 12.72 28.68
CA ASP A 43 -0.27 12.93 27.23
C ASP A 43 0.94 12.34 26.50
N LEU A 44 2.15 12.50 27.07
CA LEU A 44 3.36 11.87 26.56
C LEU A 44 3.25 10.35 26.60
N TYR A 45 2.70 9.77 27.67
CA TYR A 45 2.46 8.32 27.72
C TYR A 45 1.54 7.84 26.59
N GLU A 46 0.48 8.60 26.27
CA GLU A 46 -0.40 8.26 25.17
C GLU A 46 0.30 8.34 23.81
N ARG A 47 1.15 9.36 23.61
CA ARG A 47 1.88 9.55 22.35
C ARG A 47 3.02 8.56 22.16
N PHE A 48 3.71 8.19 23.24
CA PHE A 48 4.80 7.20 23.26
C PHE A 48 4.31 5.78 23.58
N LYS A 49 3.03 5.46 23.35
CA LYS A 49 2.43 4.15 23.69
C LYS A 49 3.14 2.93 23.08
N CYS A 50 3.73 3.10 21.90
CA CYS A 50 4.47 2.05 21.20
C CYS A 50 5.99 2.11 21.45
N GLU A 51 6.44 3.05 22.27
CA GLU A 51 7.83 3.43 22.43
C GLU A 51 8.37 3.06 23.81
N SER A 52 9.69 2.99 23.93
CA SER A 52 10.37 2.64 25.18
C SER A 52 10.56 3.86 26.09
N LEU A 53 10.85 3.63 27.39
CA LEU A 53 11.18 4.73 28.31
C LEU A 53 12.49 5.42 27.90
N GLU A 54 13.41 4.66 27.33
CA GLU A 54 14.68 5.11 26.78
C GLU A 54 14.47 6.11 25.64
N ASP A 55 13.45 5.92 24.81
CA ASP A 55 13.08 6.86 23.74
C ASP A 55 12.61 8.19 24.31
N VAL A 56 11.81 8.18 25.38
CA VAL A 56 11.36 9.40 26.06
C VAL A 56 12.56 10.14 26.67
N ALA A 57 13.49 9.41 27.27
CA ALA A 57 14.72 10.01 27.80
C ALA A 57 15.61 10.60 26.69
N LEU A 58 15.70 9.92 25.54
CA LEU A 58 16.43 10.41 24.37
C LEU A 58 15.77 11.66 23.77
N PHE A 59 14.44 11.68 23.68
CA PHE A 59 13.67 12.84 23.26
C PHE A 59 14.02 14.07 24.12
N PHE A 60 13.96 13.96 25.45
CA PHE A 60 14.34 15.07 26.34
C PHE A 60 15.83 15.45 26.24
N LYS A 61 16.71 14.51 25.88
CA LYS A 61 18.13 14.80 25.64
C LYS A 61 18.32 15.61 24.35
N ARG A 62 17.62 15.28 23.27
CA ARG A 62 17.63 16.03 22.01
C ARG A 62 17.00 17.40 22.17
N ALA A 63 15.87 17.49 22.87
CA ALA A 63 15.20 18.75 23.19
C ALA A 63 16.10 19.71 23.97
N ARG A 64 16.87 19.19 24.95
CA ARG A 64 17.87 19.99 25.68
C ARG A 64 19.05 20.44 24.82
N SER A 65 19.38 19.69 23.77
CA SER A 65 20.48 20.04 22.86
C SER A 65 20.05 21.11 21.83
N GLY A 66 18.77 21.49 21.81
CA GLY A 66 18.22 22.52 20.94
C GLY A 66 17.94 22.06 19.52
N GLU A 67 17.87 20.75 19.27
CA GLU A 67 17.71 20.19 17.91
C GLU A 67 16.35 20.54 17.27
N PHE A 68 15.31 20.78 18.08
CA PHE A 68 13.96 21.00 17.56
C PHE A 68 13.60 22.48 17.31
N ALA A 69 14.09 23.43 18.13
CA ALA A 69 13.97 24.89 17.95
C ALA A 69 14.57 25.66 19.16
N GLU A 70 14.87 26.94 18.97
CA GLU A 70 15.05 27.88 20.08
C GLU A 70 13.71 28.16 20.76
N PHE A 71 13.68 28.09 22.10
CA PHE A 71 12.49 28.35 22.88
C PHE A 71 12.77 29.39 23.97
N TYR A 72 11.94 30.43 24.00
CA TYR A 72 11.97 31.50 25.00
C TYR A 72 10.95 31.29 26.13
N ARG A 73 10.01 30.35 25.93
CA ARG A 73 9.00 29.87 26.88
C ARG A 73 8.79 28.37 26.68
N LEU A 74 8.55 27.66 27.78
CA LEU A 74 8.33 26.22 27.79
C LEU A 74 6.88 25.96 28.20
N ASP A 75 6.02 25.76 27.22
CA ASP A 75 4.61 25.43 27.38
C ASP A 75 4.34 23.99 26.90
N THR A 76 3.27 23.34 27.40
CA THR A 76 2.85 21.99 26.98
C THR A 76 2.74 21.86 25.46
N THR A 77 2.21 22.88 24.79
CA THR A 77 2.04 22.93 23.32
C THR A 77 3.36 22.90 22.56
N VAL A 78 4.41 23.51 23.12
CA VAL A 78 5.75 23.52 22.52
C VAL A 78 6.35 22.13 22.59
N ILE A 79 6.24 21.47 23.76
CA ILE A 79 6.74 20.11 23.94
C ILE A 79 6.01 19.14 22.99
N MET A 80 4.69 19.27 22.84
CA MET A 80 3.93 18.41 21.92
C MET A 80 4.39 18.54 20.46
N LYS A 81 4.70 19.75 19.99
CA LYS A 81 5.26 19.95 18.64
C LYS A 81 6.61 19.27 18.47
N TRP A 82 7.46 19.29 19.49
CA TRP A 82 8.73 18.57 19.44
C TRP A 82 8.53 17.06 19.39
N VAL A 83 7.53 16.54 20.12
CA VAL A 83 7.21 15.10 20.09
C VAL A 83 6.81 14.68 18.69
N GLU A 84 5.95 15.44 18.01
CA GLU A 84 5.58 15.16 16.61
C GLU A 84 6.82 15.14 15.70
N SER A 85 7.65 16.19 15.77
CA SER A 85 8.88 16.26 14.98
C SER A 85 9.84 15.10 15.25
N TYR A 86 9.96 14.67 16.51
CA TYR A 86 10.84 13.55 16.89
C TYR A 86 10.32 12.21 16.36
N LEU A 87 9.00 11.97 16.45
CA LEU A 87 8.40 10.73 15.97
C LEU A 87 8.46 10.64 14.44
N ASP A 88 8.30 11.75 13.74
CA ASP A 88 8.46 11.82 12.29
C ASP A 88 9.91 11.49 11.90
N GLU A 89 10.90 12.13 12.53
CA GLU A 89 12.33 11.84 12.27
C GLU A 89 12.67 10.37 12.55
N LYS A 90 12.19 9.82 13.67
CA LYS A 90 12.37 8.41 14.02
C LYS A 90 11.76 7.50 12.96
N SER A 91 10.56 7.82 12.49
CA SER A 91 9.88 7.05 11.44
C SER A 91 10.68 7.06 10.14
N GLU A 92 11.21 8.20 9.73
CA GLU A 92 12.06 8.31 8.53
C GLU A 92 13.36 7.50 8.66
N VAL A 93 13.99 7.48 9.84
CA VAL A 93 15.18 6.66 10.08
C VAL A 93 14.83 5.18 10.02
N PHE A 94 13.72 4.77 10.63
CA PHE A 94 13.26 3.39 10.60
C PHE A 94 12.92 2.92 9.19
N GLU A 95 12.19 3.73 8.41
CA GLU A 95 11.87 3.43 7.02
C GLU A 95 13.12 3.27 6.18
N ARG A 96 14.11 4.17 6.33
CA ARG A 96 15.41 4.06 5.65
C ARG A 96 16.13 2.77 6.00
N GLU A 97 16.16 2.40 7.27
CA GLU A 97 16.83 1.19 7.73
C GLU A 97 16.14 -0.07 7.18
N VAL A 98 14.81 -0.13 7.21
CA VAL A 98 14.04 -1.23 6.63
C VAL A 98 14.27 -1.36 5.13
N ILE A 99 14.27 -0.24 4.40
CA ILE A 99 14.57 -0.23 2.96
C ILE A 99 15.99 -0.72 2.70
N ASN A 100 16.96 -0.26 3.49
CA ASN A 100 18.36 -0.66 3.37
C ASN A 100 18.53 -2.17 3.62
N GLN A 101 17.95 -2.70 4.69
CA GLN A 101 17.99 -4.14 5.00
C GLN A 101 17.33 -4.98 3.91
N ASN A 102 16.16 -4.54 3.38
CA ASN A 102 15.51 -5.21 2.27
C ASN A 102 16.38 -5.19 0.99
N ASN A 103 17.08 -4.09 0.72
CA ASN A 103 17.99 -3.98 -0.40
C ASN A 103 19.22 -4.88 -0.25
N ILE A 104 19.79 -4.96 0.96
CA ILE A 104 20.89 -5.88 1.27
C ILE A 104 20.43 -7.33 1.08
N ARG A 105 19.26 -7.69 1.61
CA ARG A 105 18.70 -9.04 1.45
C ARG A 105 18.49 -9.39 -0.02
N ARG A 106 17.89 -8.47 -0.81
CA ARG A 106 17.70 -8.67 -2.26
C ARG A 106 19.02 -8.82 -3.00
N ARG A 107 20.05 -8.05 -2.65
CA ARG A 107 21.40 -8.19 -3.23
C ARG A 107 21.99 -9.55 -2.90
N GLN A 108 21.92 -9.99 -1.64
CA GLN A 108 22.39 -11.30 -1.22
C GLN A 108 21.64 -12.44 -1.93
N GLU A 109 20.31 -12.33 -2.08
CA GLU A 109 19.49 -13.29 -2.83
C GLU A 109 19.92 -13.35 -4.30
N ASN A 110 20.11 -12.19 -4.95
CA ASN A 110 20.54 -12.12 -6.34
C ASN A 110 21.98 -12.64 -6.54
N ASP A 111 22.90 -12.30 -5.64
CA ASP A 111 24.27 -12.78 -5.66
C ASP A 111 24.32 -14.30 -5.42
N ALA A 112 23.47 -14.82 -4.52
CA ALA A 112 23.33 -16.26 -4.30
C ALA A 112 22.77 -16.98 -5.54
N VAL A 113 21.77 -16.40 -6.23
CA VAL A 113 21.25 -16.95 -7.49
C VAL A 113 22.30 -16.90 -8.59
N SER A 114 23.04 -15.80 -8.72
CA SER A 114 24.10 -15.65 -9.74
C SER A 114 25.27 -16.62 -9.52
N ASN A 115 25.66 -16.84 -8.26
CA ASN A 115 26.75 -17.74 -7.91
C ASN A 115 26.31 -19.21 -7.79
N HIS A 116 25.01 -19.49 -7.85
CA HIS A 116 24.51 -20.84 -7.83
C HIS A 116 24.87 -21.54 -9.13
N VAL A 117 25.71 -22.57 -9.06
CA VAL A 117 25.97 -23.48 -10.17
C VAL A 117 24.88 -24.56 -10.14
N PRO A 118 23.94 -24.57 -11.10
CA PRO A 118 22.85 -25.55 -11.08
C PRO A 118 23.39 -26.96 -11.37
N ASP A 119 22.91 -27.93 -10.60
CA ASP A 119 23.13 -29.36 -10.80
C ASP A 119 22.60 -29.83 -12.17
N GLU A 120 23.14 -30.93 -12.71
CA GLU A 120 22.78 -31.43 -14.05
C GLU A 120 21.27 -31.71 -14.15
N LYS A 121 20.68 -32.32 -13.12
CA LYS A 121 19.23 -32.55 -13.05
C LYS A 121 18.44 -31.25 -13.07
N ALA A 122 18.93 -30.20 -12.41
CA ALA A 122 18.26 -28.90 -12.39
C ALA A 122 18.26 -28.24 -13.78
N LYS A 123 19.36 -28.38 -14.55
CA LYS A 123 19.44 -27.91 -15.94
C LYS A 123 18.44 -28.63 -16.83
N GLU A 124 18.30 -29.95 -16.68
CA GLU A 124 17.31 -30.73 -17.42
C GLU A 124 15.88 -30.31 -17.09
N TYR A 125 15.55 -30.13 -15.82
CA TYR A 125 14.25 -29.62 -15.39
C TYR A 125 13.96 -28.21 -15.93
N LEU A 126 14.95 -27.32 -15.92
CA LEU A 126 14.84 -25.98 -16.51
C LEU A 126 14.56 -26.03 -18.02
N ASN A 127 15.25 -26.91 -18.74
CA ASN A 127 15.04 -27.11 -20.17
C ASN A 127 13.65 -27.71 -20.47
N GLN A 128 13.16 -28.64 -19.64
CA GLN A 128 11.80 -29.15 -19.76
C GLN A 128 10.76 -28.06 -19.48
N LEU A 129 11.01 -27.20 -18.49
CA LEU A 129 10.12 -26.11 -18.14
C LEU A 129 10.10 -25.02 -19.22
N SER A 130 11.25 -24.65 -19.78
CA SER A 130 11.35 -23.69 -20.89
C SER A 130 10.65 -24.23 -22.14
N ALA A 131 10.81 -25.51 -22.45
CA ALA A 131 10.10 -26.17 -23.55
C ALA A 131 8.57 -26.19 -23.32
N LYS A 132 8.12 -26.36 -22.07
CA LYS A 132 6.69 -26.25 -21.72
C LYS A 132 6.19 -24.81 -21.86
N LEU A 133 6.91 -23.81 -21.34
CA LEU A 133 6.55 -22.40 -21.45
C LEU A 133 6.48 -21.92 -22.92
N ASN A 134 7.46 -22.31 -23.74
CA ASN A 134 7.44 -22.02 -25.17
C ASN A 134 6.27 -22.68 -25.91
N LYS A 135 5.78 -23.83 -25.43
CA LYS A 135 4.55 -24.46 -25.92
C LYS A 135 3.28 -23.77 -25.39
N VAL A 136 3.34 -23.15 -24.21
CA VAL A 136 2.23 -22.34 -23.65
C VAL A 136 2.11 -20.98 -24.34
N GLY A 137 3.21 -20.42 -24.85
CA GLY A 137 3.31 -19.11 -25.53
C GLY A 137 2.54 -18.94 -26.86
N LYS A 138 1.57 -19.80 -27.17
CA LYS A 138 0.60 -19.60 -28.27
C LYS A 138 -0.86 -19.74 -27.85
N LYS A 139 -1.16 -19.77 -26.55
CA LYS A 139 -2.55 -19.59 -26.08
C LYS A 139 -2.81 -18.11 -25.87
N ASN A 140 -3.16 -17.42 -26.95
CA ASN A 140 -3.98 -16.19 -26.99
C ASN A 140 -3.79 -15.19 -25.83
N SER A 141 -2.55 -14.89 -25.40
CA SER A 141 -2.31 -13.57 -24.81
C SER A 141 -2.28 -12.62 -25.99
N GLY A 142 -3.46 -12.30 -26.52
CA GLY A 142 -3.61 -11.13 -27.36
C GLY A 142 -3.02 -9.99 -26.55
N THR A 143 -1.88 -9.45 -27.00
CA THR A 143 -1.37 -8.21 -26.47
C THR A 143 -2.56 -7.27 -26.39
N ILE A 144 -2.85 -6.75 -25.20
CA ILE A 144 -3.89 -5.74 -25.02
C ILE A 144 -3.36 -4.48 -25.71
N THR A 145 -3.46 -4.43 -27.03
CA THR A 145 -3.18 -3.25 -27.84
C THR A 145 -4.43 -2.38 -27.83
N ALA A 146 -4.26 -1.07 -28.05
CA ALA A 146 -5.38 -0.14 -28.16
C ALA A 146 -6.39 -0.52 -29.28
N ASP A 147 -5.94 -1.35 -30.22
CA ASP A 147 -6.74 -1.92 -31.31
C ASP A 147 -7.63 -3.09 -30.86
N ASN A 148 -7.56 -3.49 -29.59
CA ASN A 148 -8.39 -4.56 -29.06
C ASN A 148 -9.86 -4.07 -28.98
N PRO A 149 -10.81 -4.77 -29.61
CA PRO A 149 -12.23 -4.38 -29.67
C PRO A 149 -12.90 -4.29 -28.29
N LEU A 150 -12.28 -4.80 -27.22
CA LEU A 150 -12.76 -4.61 -25.84
C LEU A 150 -12.57 -3.17 -25.32
N PHE A 151 -11.75 -2.35 -25.97
CA PHE A 151 -11.36 -1.02 -25.49
C PHE A 151 -11.79 0.13 -26.41
N SER A 152 -12.36 -0.16 -27.59
CA SER A 152 -12.98 0.85 -28.45
C SER A 152 -14.33 0.39 -29.01
N LEU A 153 -15.36 1.22 -28.83
CA LEU A 153 -16.72 0.92 -29.28
C LEU A 153 -16.81 0.76 -30.81
N SER A 154 -16.05 1.57 -31.57
CA SER A 154 -16.03 1.50 -33.03
C SER A 154 -15.45 0.18 -33.54
N ALA A 155 -14.29 -0.25 -33.01
CA ALA A 155 -13.69 -1.53 -33.40
C ALA A 155 -14.55 -2.72 -32.96
N TYR A 156 -15.24 -2.61 -31.82
CA TYR A 156 -16.23 -3.60 -31.41
C TYR A 156 -17.37 -3.74 -32.42
N VAL A 157 -17.95 -2.62 -32.87
CA VAL A 157 -19.06 -2.62 -33.84
C VAL A 157 -18.62 -3.21 -35.18
N GLU A 158 -17.43 -2.87 -35.67
CA GLU A 158 -16.90 -3.44 -36.92
C GLU A 158 -16.66 -4.95 -36.82
N ASN A 159 -16.05 -5.41 -35.72
CA ASN A 159 -15.83 -6.83 -35.50
C ASN A 159 -17.16 -7.59 -35.33
N LEU A 160 -18.12 -6.98 -34.64
CA LEU A 160 -19.46 -7.54 -34.47
C LEU A 160 -20.13 -7.73 -35.84
N ARG A 161 -20.10 -6.74 -36.74
CA ARG A 161 -20.63 -6.88 -38.11
C ARG A 161 -20.05 -8.08 -38.86
N ASN A 162 -18.76 -8.36 -38.67
CA ASN A 162 -18.08 -9.45 -39.36
C ASN A 162 -18.36 -10.83 -38.73
N THR A 163 -18.54 -10.89 -37.40
CA THR A 163 -18.65 -12.14 -36.63
C THR A 163 -20.09 -12.58 -36.33
N VAL A 164 -21.07 -11.66 -36.46
CA VAL A 164 -22.47 -11.92 -36.09
C VAL A 164 -23.10 -13.11 -36.84
N GLY A 165 -22.71 -13.35 -38.09
CA GLY A 165 -23.19 -14.48 -38.88
C GLY A 165 -22.73 -15.85 -38.35
N GLU A 166 -21.60 -15.91 -37.65
CA GLU A 166 -21.00 -17.16 -37.14
C GLU A 166 -21.37 -17.43 -35.68
N MET A 167 -22.05 -16.49 -35.00
CA MET A 167 -22.40 -16.63 -33.59
C MET A 167 -23.52 -17.68 -33.36
N PRO A 168 -23.44 -18.48 -32.28
CA PRO A 168 -24.48 -19.44 -31.93
C PRO A 168 -25.75 -18.73 -31.42
N ASP A 169 -26.92 -19.29 -31.75
CA ASP A 169 -28.24 -18.69 -31.45
C ASP A 169 -28.43 -18.34 -29.97
N GLY A 170 -27.94 -19.19 -29.07
CA GLY A 170 -28.03 -18.97 -27.62
C GLY A 170 -27.21 -17.77 -27.13
N LEU A 171 -26.10 -17.44 -27.81
CA LEU A 171 -25.28 -16.28 -27.48
C LEU A 171 -25.89 -15.00 -28.07
N LEU A 172 -26.40 -15.08 -29.30
CA LEU A 172 -27.08 -13.97 -29.97
C LEU A 172 -28.28 -13.48 -29.15
N LYS A 173 -29.07 -14.42 -28.61
CA LYS A 173 -30.24 -14.10 -27.76
C LYS A 173 -29.83 -13.40 -26.46
N LYS A 174 -28.79 -13.89 -25.78
CA LYS A 174 -28.26 -13.26 -24.56
C LYS A 174 -27.70 -11.86 -24.82
N MET A 175 -27.03 -11.66 -25.95
CA MET A 175 -26.51 -10.34 -26.33
C MET A 175 -27.64 -9.35 -26.64
N ALA A 176 -28.71 -9.80 -27.29
CA ALA A 176 -29.89 -8.97 -27.55
C ALA A 176 -30.66 -8.64 -26.26
N GLU A 177 -30.76 -9.56 -25.31
CA GLU A 177 -31.38 -9.31 -23.99
C GLU A 177 -30.58 -8.30 -23.17
N ASN A 178 -29.24 -8.37 -23.23
CA ASN A 178 -28.36 -7.46 -22.51
C ASN A 178 -28.19 -6.09 -23.19
N THR A 179 -28.54 -5.97 -24.47
CA THR A 179 -28.38 -4.73 -25.24
C THR A 179 -29.72 -4.04 -25.46
N SER A 180 -29.85 -2.80 -25.00
CA SER A 180 -31.04 -1.98 -25.28
C SER A 180 -30.78 -0.97 -26.39
N LYS A 181 -31.85 -0.57 -27.10
CA LYS A 181 -31.84 0.50 -28.12
C LYS A 181 -31.30 1.83 -27.58
N ILE A 182 -31.37 2.04 -26.26
CA ILE A 182 -30.97 3.27 -25.58
C ILE A 182 -29.46 3.28 -25.29
N SER A 183 -28.89 2.14 -24.94
CA SER A 183 -27.49 2.05 -24.50
C SER A 183 -26.52 2.02 -25.68
N HIS A 184 -26.79 1.20 -26.69
CA HIS A 184 -25.91 1.04 -27.85
C HIS A 184 -26.74 0.80 -29.12
N PRO A 185 -27.21 1.87 -29.80
CA PRO A 185 -28.18 1.76 -30.88
C PRO A 185 -27.64 0.96 -32.08
N GLU A 186 -26.36 1.14 -32.42
CA GLU A 186 -25.73 0.47 -33.57
C GLU A 186 -25.57 -1.05 -33.36
N VAL A 187 -25.23 -1.46 -32.13
CA VAL A 187 -25.10 -2.88 -31.76
C VAL A 187 -26.47 -3.56 -31.79
N TRP A 188 -27.50 -2.89 -31.29
CA TRP A 188 -28.86 -3.41 -31.27
C TRP A 188 -29.43 -3.61 -32.69
N GLU A 189 -29.16 -2.67 -33.60
CA GLU A 189 -29.60 -2.77 -35.00
C GLU A 189 -28.98 -3.97 -35.71
N ILE A 190 -27.68 -4.22 -35.49
CA ILE A 190 -26.95 -5.35 -36.10
C ILE A 190 -27.51 -6.69 -35.60
N LEU A 191 -27.74 -6.81 -34.28
CA LEU A 191 -28.27 -8.04 -33.68
C LEU A 191 -29.72 -8.32 -34.11
N THR A 192 -30.55 -7.28 -34.20
CA THR A 192 -31.96 -7.41 -34.61
C THR A 192 -32.07 -7.82 -36.07
N ARG A 193 -31.25 -7.20 -36.95
CA ARG A 193 -31.18 -7.57 -38.37
C ARG A 193 -30.77 -9.02 -38.57
N GLU A 194 -29.77 -9.51 -37.83
CA GLU A 194 -29.37 -10.91 -37.92
C GLU A 194 -30.45 -11.87 -37.39
N PHE A 195 -31.15 -11.51 -36.31
CA PHE A 195 -32.25 -12.30 -35.78
C PHE A 195 -33.41 -12.42 -36.78
N GLU A 196 -33.73 -11.32 -37.47
CA GLU A 196 -34.73 -11.31 -38.55
C GLU A 196 -34.28 -12.18 -39.73
N LEU A 197 -33.01 -12.11 -40.14
CA LEU A 197 -32.47 -12.96 -41.22
C LEU A 197 -32.51 -14.45 -40.88
N ARG A 198 -32.27 -14.84 -39.62
CA ARG A 198 -32.37 -16.23 -39.16
C ARG A 198 -33.81 -16.73 -39.07
N ASN A 199 -34.75 -15.87 -38.69
CA ASN A 199 -36.18 -16.22 -38.66
C ASN A 199 -36.80 -16.31 -40.07
N GLN A 200 -36.25 -15.60 -41.06
CA GLN A 200 -36.71 -15.66 -42.46
C GLN A 200 -36.16 -16.86 -43.23
N LYS A 201 -35.09 -17.52 -42.77
CA LYS A 201 -34.62 -18.78 -43.38
C LYS A 201 -35.50 -19.93 -42.87
N PRO A 202 -36.35 -20.55 -43.70
CA PRO A 202 -37.14 -21.71 -43.28
C PRO A 202 -36.17 -22.85 -42.94
N LYS A 203 -36.38 -23.47 -41.78
CA LYS A 203 -35.65 -24.68 -41.34
C LYS A 203 -35.70 -25.73 -42.47
N LYS A 204 -34.55 -26.02 -43.08
CA LYS A 204 -34.33 -27.22 -43.89
C LYS A 204 -33.88 -28.35 -42.97
#